data_AF-A0A3D5SRH6-F1
#
_entry.id   AF-A0A3D5SRH6-F1
#
_cell.length_a   1.000
_cell.length_b   1.000
_cell.length_c   1.000
_cell.angle_alpha   90.00
_cell.angle_beta   90.00
_cell.angle_gamma   90.00
#
_symmetry.space_group_name_H-M   'P 1'
#
loop_
_entity.id
_entity.type
_entity.pdbx_description
1 polymer ?
#
loop_
_entity_poly.entity_id
_entity_poly.type
_entity_poly.pdbx_seq_one_letter_code
_entity_poly.pdbx_strand_id
1 'polypeptide(L)' 'MKETQNSDAAEDLDERAIDRNPLKLFQHWLDEAMATGMHLPEAMTLATATADGKPSARLLLLKKKKKKEAGGAGAPP' A
#
# COMPACT_ATOMS: atom_id res chain seq x y z
N MET A 1 1.08 25.91 -31.65
CA MET A 1 0.83 25.24 -30.36
C MET A 1 1.89 24.17 -30.16
N LYS A 2 2.66 24.19 -29.07
CA LYS A 2 3.44 23.02 -28.66
C LYS A 2 2.55 22.26 -27.69
N GLU A 3 2.06 21.09 -28.09
CA GLU A 3 1.45 20.14 -27.15
C GLU A 3 2.50 19.82 -26.08
N THR A 4 2.20 20.24 -24.86
CA THR A 4 2.94 19.88 -23.66
C THR A 4 2.87 18.36 -23.56
N GLN A 5 3.98 17.68 -23.88
CA GLN A 5 4.11 16.28 -23.53
C GLN A 5 4.03 16.18 -22.01
N ASN A 6 2.96 15.54 -21.53
CA ASN A 6 2.73 15.29 -20.12
C ASN A 6 3.81 14.32 -19.64
N SER A 7 4.85 14.84 -19.00
CA SER A 7 5.99 14.06 -18.49
C SER A 7 5.68 13.38 -17.16
N ASP A 8 4.54 12.68 -17.10
CA ASP A 8 4.21 11.72 -16.04
C ASP A 8 4.23 10.34 -16.71
N ALA A 9 5.43 9.79 -16.88
CA ALA A 9 5.61 8.47 -17.50
C ALA A 9 5.17 7.36 -16.53
N ALA A 10 3.86 7.21 -16.34
CA ALA A 10 3.28 5.96 -15.88
C ALA A 10 3.04 5.09 -17.13
N GLU A 11 3.59 3.88 -17.16
CA GLU A 11 3.22 2.93 -18.20
C GLU A 11 1.73 2.57 -18.10
N ASP A 12 1.07 2.39 -19.24
CA ASP A 12 -0.32 1.97 -19.28
C ASP A 12 -0.48 0.56 -18.68
N LEU A 13 -1.53 0.37 -17.86
CA LEU A 13 -1.84 -0.92 -17.27
C LEU A 13 -2.57 -1.81 -18.29
N ASP A 14 -1.90 -2.85 -18.80
CA ASP A 14 -2.54 -3.89 -19.64
C ASP A 14 -3.14 -5.00 -18.77
N GLU A 15 -4.47 -5.13 -18.75
CA GLU A 15 -5.16 -6.15 -17.96
C GLU A 15 -4.85 -7.59 -18.41
N ARG A 16 -4.32 -7.77 -19.62
CA ARG A 16 -3.93 -9.07 -20.15
C ARG A 16 -2.55 -9.50 -19.63
N ALA A 17 -1.73 -8.55 -19.19
CA ALA A 17 -0.37 -8.76 -18.73
C ALA A 17 -0.26 -8.93 -17.20
N ILE A 18 -1.34 -8.68 -16.44
CA ILE A 18 -1.34 -8.78 -14.97
C ILE A 18 -1.67 -10.18 -14.46
N ASP A 19 -1.08 -10.54 -13.30
CA ASP A 19 -1.41 -11.78 -12.61
C ASP A 19 -2.88 -11.77 -12.15
N ARG A 20 -3.55 -12.92 -12.24
CA ARG A 20 -4.95 -13.06 -11.79
C ARG A 20 -5.13 -12.87 -10.28
N ASN A 21 -4.05 -12.98 -9.50
CA ASN A 21 -4.05 -12.66 -8.09
C ASN A 21 -3.76 -11.16 -7.87
N PRO A 22 -4.77 -10.34 -7.53
CA PRO A 22 -4.62 -8.90 -7.39
C PRO A 22 -3.63 -8.52 -6.26
N LEU A 23 -3.43 -9.39 -5.27
CA LEU A 23 -2.48 -9.11 -4.19
C LEU A 23 -1.02 -9.14 -4.67
N LYS A 24 -0.71 -9.87 -5.74
CA LYS A 24 0.63 -9.85 -6.34
C LYS A 24 0.89 -8.53 -7.05
N LEU A 25 -0.08 -8.03 -7.81
CA LEU A 25 0.03 -6.72 -8.47
C LEU A 25 0.16 -5.59 -7.44
N PHE A 26 -0.66 -5.62 -6.38
CA PHE A 26 -0.54 -4.68 -5.26
C PHE A 26 0.85 -4.74 -4.60
N GLN A 27 1.36 -5.94 -4.32
CA GLN A 27 2.68 -6.10 -3.69
C GLN A 27 3.79 -5.58 -4.59
N HIS A 28 3.71 -5.83 -5.89
CA HIS A 28 4.65 -5.32 -6.89
C HIS A 28 4.70 -3.79 -6.90
N TRP A 29 3.56 -3.12 -7.02
CA TRP A 29 3.50 -1.65 -6.98
C TRP A 29 3.98 -1.06 -5.66
N LEU A 30 3.64 -1.68 -4.54
CA LEU A 30 4.13 -1.22 -3.23
C LEU A 30 5.64 -1.39 -3.09
N ASP A 31 6.20 -2.49 -3.60
CA ASP A 31 7.65 -2.73 -3.58
C ASP A 31 8.40 -1.74 -4.48
N GLU A 32 7.86 -1.40 -5.66
CA GLU A 32 8.39 -0.35 -6.53
C GLU A 32 8.36 1.02 -5.84
N ALA A 33 7.23 1.40 -5.25
CA ALA A 33 7.11 2.64 -4.51
C ALA A 33 8.11 2.73 -3.35
N MET A 34 8.33 1.62 -2.61
CA MET A 34 9.37 1.54 -1.58
C MET A 34 10.79 1.68 -2.16
N ALA A 35 11.05 1.15 -3.35
CA ALA A 35 12.35 1.24 -4.01
C ALA A 35 12.67 2.67 -4.51
N THR A 36 11.66 3.51 -4.77
CA THR A 36 11.87 4.92 -5.15
C THR A 36 12.42 5.80 -4.04
N GLY A 37 12.35 5.37 -2.77
CA GLY A 37 12.71 6.19 -1.61
C GLY A 37 11.67 7.26 -1.25
N MET A 38 10.45 7.18 -1.80
CA MET A 38 9.32 8.05 -1.44
C MET A 38 9.07 8.05 0.08
N HIS A 39 8.60 9.17 0.61
CA HIS A 39 8.21 9.25 2.02
C HIS A 39 6.90 8.50 2.28
N LEU A 40 6.94 7.55 3.22
CA LEU A 40 5.79 6.77 3.70
C LEU A 40 4.97 6.09 2.58
N PRO A 41 5.60 5.27 1.71
CA PRO A 41 4.90 4.56 0.63
C PRO A 41 3.85 3.57 1.16
N GLU A 42 3.92 3.20 2.45
CA GLU A 42 2.92 2.37 3.10
C GLU A 42 1.70 3.14 3.65
N ALA A 43 1.66 4.47 3.51
CA ALA A 43 0.55 5.28 4.00
C ALA A 43 -0.73 4.99 3.20
N MET A 44 -1.85 4.81 3.93
CA MET A 44 -3.16 4.56 3.34
C MET A 44 -4.27 5.28 4.10
N THR A 45 -5.36 5.57 3.39
CA THR A 45 -6.61 6.04 4.01
C THR A 45 -7.51 4.85 4.30
N LEU A 46 -7.76 4.57 5.58
CA LEU A 46 -8.74 3.58 5.98
C LEU A 46 -10.09 4.26 6.22
N ALA A 47 -11.09 3.89 5.42
CA ALA A 47 -12.48 4.27 5.62
C ALA A 47 -13.23 3.15 6.37
N THR A 48 -13.97 3.53 7.40
CA THR A 48 -14.84 2.63 8.18
C THR A 48 -16.19 3.28 8.37
N ALA A 49 -17.26 2.49 8.42
CA ALA A 49 -18.58 2.97 8.79
C ALA A 49 -19.09 2.23 10.04
N THR A 50 -19.80 2.96 10.89
CA THR A 50 -20.58 2.38 11.98
C THR A 50 -21.83 1.68 11.43
N ALA A 51 -22.56 0.94 12.28
CA ALA A 51 -23.75 0.19 11.87
C ALA A 51 -24.89 1.06 11.30
N ASP A 52 -24.92 2.35 11.65
CA ASP A 52 -25.83 3.35 11.08
C ASP A 52 -25.35 3.93 9.73
N GLY A 53 -24.27 3.39 9.16
CA GLY A 53 -23.81 3.73 7.81
C GLY A 53 -23.06 5.05 7.69
N LYS A 54 -22.65 5.68 8.80
CA LYS A 54 -21.88 6.92 8.79
C LYS A 54 -20.39 6.64 8.59
N PRO A 55 -19.78 7.00 7.45
CA PRO A 55 -18.37 6.75 7.20
C PRO A 55 -17.47 7.75 7.94
N SER A 56 -16.30 7.28 8.33
CA SER A 56 -15.16 8.08 8.78
C SER A 56 -13.89 7.55 8.11
N ALA A 57 -12.92 8.44 7.87
CA ALA A 57 -11.68 8.08 7.19
C ALA A 57 -10.47 8.67 7.93
N ARG A 58 -9.36 7.93 7.96
CA ARG A 58 -8.12 8.37 8.61
C ARG A 58 -6.88 7.81 7.93
N LEU A 59 -5.78 8.55 7.99
CA LEU A 59 -4.49 8.10 7.50
C LEU A 59 -3.86 7.10 8.49
N LEU A 60 -3.36 5.98 7.97
CA LEU A 60 -2.69 4.91 8.71
C LEU A 60 -1.49 4.39 7.91
N LEU A 61 -0.63 3.59 8.56
CA LEU A 61 0.48 2.90 7.89
C LEU A 61 0.16 1.41 7.74
N LEU A 62 0.32 0.88 6.52
CA LEU A 62 0.27 -0.56 6.29
C LEU A 62 1.46 -1.25 6.94
N LYS A 63 1.22 -2.18 7.86
CA LYS A 63 2.28 -3.00 8.46
C LYS A 63 2.10 -4.47 8.08
N LYS A 64 3.20 -5.12 7.72
CA LYS A 64 3.24 -6.58 7.56
C LYS A 64 3.04 -7.24 8.93
N LYS A 65 2.37 -8.39 8.97
CA LYS A 65 2.26 -9.19 10.21
C LYS A 65 3.66 -9.49 10.72
N LYS A 66 3.99 -9.03 11.93
CA LYS A 66 5.19 -9.54 12.62
C LYS A 66 4.95 -11.02 12.94
N LYS A 67 5.88 -11.88 12.56
CA LYS A 67 5.89 -13.27 13.03
C LYS A 67 6.03 -13.20 14.54
N LYS A 68 5.12 -13.82 15.30
CA LYS A 68 5.33 -14.03 16.74
C LYS A 68 6.55 -14.93 16.85
N GLU A 69 7.64 -14.41 17.40
CA GLU A 69 8.70 -15.27 17.93
C GLU A 69 8.12 -16.01 19.12
N ALA A 70 8.06 -17.33 19.02
CA ALA A 70 7.74 -18.18 20.15
C ALA A 70 9.03 -18.38 20.95
N GLY A 71 9.09 -17.82 22.15
CA GLY A 71 10.06 -18.22 23.17
C GLY A 71 11.10 -17.18 23.54
N GLY A 72 11.09 -16.75 24.81
CA GLY A 72 12.13 -15.93 25.42
C GLY A 72 11.60 -15.26 26.68
N ALA A 73 11.57 -16.01 27.78
CA ALA A 73 11.21 -15.49 29.10
C ALA A 73 12.10 -14.28 29.47
N GLY A 74 11.46 -13.15 29.75
CA GLY A 74 12.12 -11.95 30.25
C GLY A 74 11.08 -11.10 30.97
N ALA A 75 10.81 -11.45 32.23
CA ALA A 75 10.03 -10.60 33.13
C ALA A 75 10.75 -9.25 33.29
N PRO A 76 10.02 -8.12 33.30
CA PRO A 76 10.64 -6.81 33.50
C PRO A 76 11.01 -6.62 34.98
N PRO A 77 12.06 -5.85 35.31
CA PRO A 77 12.17 -5.23 36.62
C PRO A 77 11.05 -4.20 36.84
#